data_AF-A0A1F7M8N6-F1
#
_entry.id   AF-A0A1F7M8N6-F1
#
_cell.length_a   1.000
_cell.length_b   1.000
_cell.length_c   1.000
_cell.angle_alpha   90.00
_cell.angle_beta   90.00
_cell.angle_gamma   90.00
#
_symmetry.space_group_name_H-M   'P 1'
#
loop_
_entity.id
_entity.type
_entity.pdbx_description
1 polymer ?
#
loop_
_entity_poly.entity_id
_entity_poly.type
_entity_poly.pdbx_seq_one_letter_code
_entity_poly.pdbx_strand_id
1 'polypeptide(L)'
;MLLLLLSSASPSAAVEYRLRVSNLFDTSFAHYLDGKIGRGEGELALDRLERSLDGGLVPKGALLYDRILRPMPAEWAQGFKAIPARGEVTAAENGRRWEEVVWDGKPGERSVWLIAPPQSRDQEVIHLALKGKGSLRYHIPYTVSFSPRPAAAVSYPLHFLRFYGEKGNLWERYLSRSTALLEGIAAVVGVNENPSFGDWVYIVVEHPPGPTTFKAVVGWDRRRSADRSNLEGPGERD
;
A
#
# COMPACT_ATOMS: atom_id res chain seq x y z
N MET A 1 34.75 11.00 -41.43
CA MET A 1 33.63 11.88 -41.01
C MET A 1 32.60 11.00 -40.33
N LEU A 2 32.55 11.01 -38.99
CA LEU A 2 31.68 10.16 -38.19
C LEU A 2 30.73 11.07 -37.40
N LEU A 3 29.45 11.08 -37.77
CA LEU A 3 28.42 11.84 -37.06
C LEU A 3 28.02 11.07 -35.80
N LEU A 4 28.36 11.60 -34.61
CA LEU A 4 27.75 11.17 -33.35
C LEU A 4 26.32 11.69 -33.28
N LEU A 5 25.34 10.78 -33.38
CA LEU A 5 23.95 11.04 -33.01
C LEU A 5 23.86 11.11 -31.47
N LEU A 6 23.95 12.33 -30.93
CA LEU A 6 23.56 12.63 -29.57
C LEU A 6 22.02 12.56 -29.49
N SER A 7 21.48 11.41 -29.07
CA SER A 7 20.10 11.34 -28.59
C SER A 7 19.99 12.16 -27.31
N SER A 8 19.64 13.44 -27.45
CA SER A 8 19.16 14.26 -26.35
C SER A 8 17.81 13.69 -25.92
N ALA A 9 17.80 12.87 -24.86
CA ALA A 9 16.57 12.54 -24.16
C ALA A 9 16.00 13.85 -23.61
N SER A 10 14.92 14.36 -24.21
CA SER A 10 14.20 15.53 -23.69
C SER A 10 13.87 15.28 -22.22
N PRO A 11 14.15 16.21 -21.31
CA PRO A 11 13.72 16.07 -19.92
C PRO A 11 12.21 15.92 -19.93
N SER A 12 11.72 14.74 -19.52
CA SER A 12 10.29 14.49 -19.45
C SER A 12 9.66 15.56 -18.56
N ALA A 13 8.63 16.23 -19.07
CA ALA A 13 7.87 17.20 -18.30
C ALA A 13 7.31 16.52 -17.04
N ALA A 14 7.10 17.31 -15.99
CA ALA A 14 6.35 16.86 -14.83
C ALA A 14 4.92 16.50 -15.25
N VAL A 15 4.42 15.40 -14.71
CA VAL A 15 3.10 14.84 -14.99
C VAL A 15 2.35 14.75 -13.67
N GLU A 16 1.09 15.15 -13.67
CA GLU A 16 0.20 15.01 -12.52
C GLU A 16 -0.23 13.53 -12.36
N TYR A 17 0.00 12.97 -11.17
CA TYR A 17 -0.50 11.66 -10.76
C TYR A 17 -1.43 11.80 -9.57
N ARG A 18 -2.27 10.78 -9.38
CA ARG A 18 -3.26 10.73 -8.31
C ARG A 18 -3.27 9.37 -7.66
N LEU A 19 -3.41 9.33 -6.34
CA LEU A 19 -3.59 8.11 -5.56
C LEU A 19 -4.84 8.28 -4.70
N ARG A 20 -5.74 7.31 -4.80
CA ARG A 20 -6.92 7.19 -3.95
C ARG A 20 -6.77 6.00 -3.01
N VAL A 21 -6.95 6.23 -1.72
CA VAL A 21 -6.83 5.19 -0.69
C VAL A 21 -8.13 5.07 0.07
N SER A 22 -8.55 3.84 0.35
CA SER A 22 -9.67 3.56 1.25
C SER A 22 -9.28 2.48 2.25
N ASN A 23 -9.54 2.71 3.52
CA ASN A 23 -9.26 1.78 4.61
C ASN A 23 -10.59 1.23 5.11
N LEU A 24 -10.76 -0.09 5.07
CA LEU A 24 -11.99 -0.77 5.47
C LEU A 24 -11.70 -1.72 6.64
N PHE A 25 -12.72 -1.98 7.46
CA PHE A 25 -12.72 -3.21 8.24
C PHE A 25 -12.71 -4.43 7.32
N ASP A 26 -11.94 -5.46 7.66
CA ASP A 26 -11.76 -6.64 6.81
C ASP A 26 -13.08 -7.36 6.55
N THR A 27 -13.97 -7.44 7.54
CA THR A 27 -15.32 -7.99 7.37
C THR A 27 -16.11 -7.27 6.27
N SER A 28 -15.94 -5.96 6.15
CA SER A 28 -16.57 -5.15 5.10
C SER A 28 -15.87 -5.30 3.75
N PHE A 29 -14.54 -5.46 3.74
CA PHE A 29 -13.79 -5.77 2.53
C PHE A 29 -14.20 -7.15 1.98
N ALA A 30 -14.26 -8.16 2.85
CA ALA A 30 -14.61 -9.53 2.53
C ALA A 30 -16.01 -9.67 1.90
N HIS A 31 -16.94 -8.78 2.27
CA HIS A 31 -18.25 -8.70 1.63
C HIS A 31 -18.17 -8.50 0.11
N TYR A 32 -17.09 -7.92 -0.41
CA TYR A 32 -16.86 -7.67 -1.84
C TYR A 32 -16.12 -8.80 -2.58
N LEU A 33 -15.73 -9.86 -1.88
CA LEU A 33 -15.06 -11.02 -2.46
C LEU A 33 -16.08 -11.96 -3.10
N ASP A 34 -16.63 -11.54 -4.25
CA ASP A 34 -17.50 -12.39 -5.06
C ASP A 34 -16.67 -13.15 -6.10
N GLY A 35 -16.53 -14.46 -5.93
CA GLY A 35 -15.90 -15.32 -6.92
C GLY A 35 -14.81 -16.22 -6.36
N LYS A 36 -14.19 -17.02 -7.23
CA LYS A 36 -13.03 -17.82 -6.85
C LYS A 36 -11.83 -16.89 -6.70
N ILE A 37 -11.22 -16.90 -5.51
CA ILE A 37 -9.94 -16.24 -5.23
C ILE A 37 -8.79 -16.82 -6.09
N GLY A 38 -9.05 -17.90 -6.84
CA GLY A 38 -8.10 -18.46 -7.81
C GLY A 38 -6.95 -19.22 -7.14
N ARG A 39 -5.83 -19.35 -7.85
CA ARG A 39 -4.57 -19.88 -7.29
C ARG A 39 -3.58 -18.77 -6.93
N GLY A 40 -3.91 -17.50 -7.20
CA GLY A 40 -2.94 -16.42 -7.13
C GLY A 40 -3.53 -15.04 -6.85
N GLU A 41 -2.78 -14.27 -6.07
CA GLU A 41 -2.90 -12.83 -5.90
C GLU A 41 -3.07 -12.12 -7.24
N GLY A 42 -4.04 -11.21 -7.36
CA GLY A 42 -4.26 -10.36 -8.53
C GLY A 42 -5.23 -10.91 -9.57
N GLU A 43 -5.70 -12.16 -9.46
CA GLU A 43 -6.62 -12.74 -10.45
C GLU A 43 -8.05 -12.20 -10.32
N LEU A 44 -8.51 -12.01 -9.08
CA LEU A 44 -9.87 -11.54 -8.78
C LEU A 44 -9.97 -10.02 -8.95
N ALA A 45 -10.76 -9.58 -9.94
CA ALA A 45 -11.15 -8.18 -10.08
C ALA A 45 -12.29 -7.82 -9.12
N LEU A 46 -12.21 -6.64 -8.51
CA LEU A 46 -13.14 -6.13 -7.50
C LEU A 46 -13.95 -4.94 -8.02
N ASP A 47 -14.50 -5.08 -9.23
CA ASP A 47 -15.24 -3.99 -9.90
C ASP A 47 -16.46 -3.51 -9.09
N ARG A 48 -17.08 -4.39 -8.28
CA ARG A 48 -18.19 -4.02 -7.39
C ARG A 48 -17.71 -3.13 -6.24
N LEU A 49 -16.56 -3.43 -5.64
CA LEU A 49 -15.95 -2.62 -4.60
C LEU A 49 -15.57 -1.25 -5.15
N GLU A 50 -14.88 -1.22 -6.30
CA GLU A 50 -14.47 0.04 -6.93
C GLU A 50 -15.67 0.94 -7.21
N ARG A 51 -16.72 0.42 -7.88
CA ARG A 51 -17.95 1.19 -8.16
C ARG A 51 -18.65 1.66 -6.89
N SER A 52 -18.66 0.85 -5.83
CA SER A 52 -19.30 1.22 -4.56
C SER A 52 -18.54 2.36 -3.87
N LEU A 53 -17.22 2.34 -3.89
CA LEU A 53 -16.39 3.41 -3.34
C LEU A 53 -16.51 4.70 -4.15
N ASP A 54 -16.43 4.60 -5.48
CA ASP A 54 -16.57 5.74 -6.40
C ASP A 54 -17.96 6.39 -6.30
N GLY A 55 -19.01 5.59 -6.12
CA GLY A 55 -20.39 6.07 -5.95
C GLY A 55 -20.76 6.49 -4.52
N GLY A 56 -19.84 6.40 -3.56
CA GLY A 56 -20.13 6.73 -2.15
C GLY A 56 -21.07 5.75 -1.43
N LEU A 57 -21.31 4.56 -2.02
CA LEU A 57 -22.26 3.54 -1.58
C LEU A 57 -21.73 2.66 -0.45
N VAL A 58 -20.41 2.61 -0.24
CA VAL A 58 -19.84 1.93 0.93
C VAL A 58 -20.33 2.65 2.21
N PRO A 59 -20.94 1.93 3.18
CA PRO A 59 -21.40 2.54 4.42
C PRO A 59 -20.25 3.18 5.20
N LYS A 60 -20.50 4.31 5.88
CA LYS A 60 -19.47 4.98 6.71
C LYS A 60 -18.90 4.05 7.80
N GLY A 61 -19.74 3.19 8.39
CA GLY A 61 -19.33 2.23 9.41
C GLY A 61 -18.41 1.11 8.90
N ALA A 62 -18.27 0.95 7.59
CA ALA A 62 -17.32 0.01 6.99
C ALA A 62 -15.89 0.57 6.88
N LEU A 63 -15.71 1.88 7.09
CA LEU A 63 -14.45 2.60 6.85
C LEU A 63 -13.69 2.91 8.14
N LEU A 64 -12.37 2.97 8.01
CA LEU A 64 -11.41 3.37 9.03
C LEU A 64 -10.77 4.70 8.66
N TYR A 65 -11.37 5.80 9.14
CA TYR A 65 -10.94 7.17 8.85
C TYR A 65 -9.71 7.63 9.63
N ASP A 66 -9.28 6.87 10.63
CA ASP A 66 -8.09 7.16 11.43
C ASP A 66 -6.81 6.58 10.79
N ARG A 67 -6.89 5.93 9.63
CA ARG A 67 -5.74 5.38 8.87
C ARG A 67 -5.30 6.36 7.80
N ILE A 68 -4.65 7.44 8.23
CA ILE A 68 -4.34 8.59 7.38
C ILE A 68 -3.19 8.27 6.41
N LEU A 69 -3.44 8.46 5.11
CA LEU A 69 -2.43 8.50 4.06
C LEU A 69 -1.48 9.69 4.25
N ARG A 70 -0.17 9.46 4.19
CA ARG A 70 0.86 10.51 4.35
C ARG A 70 1.99 10.34 3.34
N PRO A 71 2.64 11.43 2.92
CA PRO A 71 3.90 11.32 2.16
C PRO A 71 4.96 10.65 3.03
N MET A 72 5.78 9.79 2.42
CA MET A 72 6.95 9.26 3.10
C MET A 72 7.99 10.38 3.33
N PRO A 73 8.60 10.49 4.52
CA PRO A 73 9.73 11.38 4.74
C PRO A 73 10.88 11.11 3.76
N ALA A 74 11.58 12.16 3.34
CA ALA A 74 12.57 12.09 2.26
C ALA A 74 13.70 11.09 2.56
N GLU A 75 14.18 11.12 3.80
CA GLU A 75 15.19 10.22 4.36
C GLU A 75 14.82 8.74 4.22
N TRP A 76 13.53 8.40 4.28
CA TRP A 76 13.06 7.02 4.16
C TRP A 76 12.69 6.65 2.73
N ALA A 77 12.21 7.62 1.94
CA ALA A 77 11.88 7.41 0.52
C ALA A 77 13.10 6.94 -0.29
N GLN A 78 14.31 7.41 0.05
CA GLN A 78 15.56 6.96 -0.58
C GLN A 78 15.76 5.44 -0.45
N GLY A 79 15.42 4.83 0.69
CA GLY A 79 15.49 3.39 0.89
C GLY A 79 14.62 2.60 -0.10
N PHE A 80 13.53 3.19 -0.58
CA PHE A 80 12.67 2.60 -1.61
C PHE A 80 13.14 2.93 -3.03
N LYS A 81 14.26 3.65 -3.21
CA LYS A 81 14.69 4.26 -4.48
C LYS A 81 13.52 5.06 -5.10
N ALA A 82 12.88 5.84 -4.24
CA ALA A 82 11.77 6.71 -4.56
C ALA A 82 12.14 8.17 -4.27
N ILE A 83 11.46 9.09 -4.95
CA ILE A 83 11.55 10.52 -4.66
C ILE A 83 10.60 10.87 -3.50
N PRO A 84 10.90 11.92 -2.72
CA PRO A 84 9.98 12.40 -1.71
C PRO A 84 8.68 12.85 -2.36
N ALA A 85 7.58 12.18 -2.02
CA ALA A 85 6.28 12.54 -2.54
C ALA A 85 5.81 13.85 -1.91
N ARG A 86 5.34 14.80 -2.72
CA ARG A 86 4.82 16.10 -2.27
C ARG A 86 3.42 16.28 -2.83
N GLY A 87 2.42 16.20 -1.95
CA GLY A 87 1.03 16.39 -2.32
C GLY A 87 0.19 16.60 -1.07
N GLU A 88 -0.89 17.36 -1.22
CA GLU A 88 -1.86 17.56 -0.15
C GLU A 88 -2.86 16.40 -0.15
N VAL A 89 -3.03 15.76 1.01
CA VAL A 89 -3.96 14.65 1.17
C VAL A 89 -5.33 15.23 1.51
N THR A 90 -6.29 15.04 0.62
CA THR A 90 -7.69 15.33 0.85
C THR A 90 -8.36 14.15 1.55
N ALA A 91 -8.94 14.38 2.72
CA ALA A 91 -9.61 13.34 3.50
C ALA A 91 -10.90 12.82 2.83
N ALA A 92 -11.31 11.60 3.21
CA ALA A 92 -12.54 10.95 2.77
C ALA A 92 -13.81 11.53 3.42
N GLU A 93 -14.06 12.83 3.21
CA GLU A 93 -15.16 13.57 3.85
C GLU A 93 -16.32 13.89 2.88
N ASN A 94 -17.41 14.46 3.41
CA ASN A 94 -18.53 14.98 2.62
C ASN A 94 -19.13 13.99 1.60
N GLY A 95 -19.25 12.71 1.99
CA GLY A 95 -19.80 11.67 1.13
C GLY A 95 -18.76 10.91 0.29
N ARG A 96 -17.50 11.38 0.24
CA ARG A 96 -16.40 10.64 -0.38
C ARG A 96 -16.02 9.41 0.46
N ARG A 97 -15.44 8.40 -0.19
CA ARG A 97 -14.94 7.15 0.43
C ARG A 97 -13.47 6.89 0.14
N TRP A 98 -12.84 7.84 -0.54
CA TRP A 98 -11.43 7.85 -0.89
C TRP A 98 -10.76 9.01 -0.16
N GLU A 99 -9.68 8.73 0.56
CA GLU A 99 -8.62 9.71 0.75
C GLU A 99 -7.91 9.86 -0.59
N GLU A 100 -7.59 11.10 -0.98
CA GLU A 100 -6.98 11.38 -2.28
C GLU A 100 -5.74 12.23 -2.10
N VAL A 101 -4.69 11.91 -2.83
CA VAL A 101 -3.54 12.80 -2.99
C VAL A 101 -3.22 12.97 -4.46
N VAL A 102 -2.88 14.20 -4.84
CA VAL A 102 -2.43 14.59 -6.18
C VAL A 102 -1.01 15.13 -6.04
N TRP A 103 -0.11 14.72 -6.94
CA TRP A 103 1.27 15.17 -6.96
C TRP A 103 1.82 15.23 -8.38
N ASP A 104 2.85 16.05 -8.57
CA ASP A 104 3.64 16.08 -9.79
C ASP A 104 4.86 15.15 -9.68
N GLY A 105 5.16 14.42 -10.75
CA GLY A 105 6.38 13.62 -10.83
C GLY A 105 6.85 13.40 -12.26
N LYS A 106 8.06 12.88 -12.45
CA LYS A 106 8.54 12.53 -13.79
C LYS A 106 8.29 11.05 -14.08
N PRO A 107 7.91 10.68 -15.31
CA PRO A 107 7.88 9.29 -15.75
C PRO A 107 9.18 8.54 -15.43
N GLY A 108 9.06 7.30 -14.96
CA GLY A 108 10.17 6.45 -14.54
C GLY A 108 10.69 6.70 -13.12
N GLU A 109 10.29 7.79 -12.46
CA GLU A 109 10.50 7.95 -11.02
C GLU A 109 9.52 7.07 -10.22
N ARG A 110 9.82 6.90 -8.94
CA ARG A 110 8.92 6.23 -7.98
C ARG A 110 8.58 7.14 -6.83
N SER A 111 7.37 7.03 -6.32
CA SER A 111 6.91 7.67 -5.10
C SER A 111 6.46 6.62 -4.10
N VAL A 112 6.54 6.95 -2.81
CA VAL A 112 6.03 6.09 -1.73
C VAL A 112 5.15 6.88 -0.80
N TRP A 113 3.99 6.31 -0.51
CA TRP A 113 3.00 6.84 0.41
C TRP A 113 2.82 5.88 1.57
N LEU A 114 2.67 6.42 2.78
CA LEU A 114 2.57 5.66 4.02
C LEU A 114 1.16 5.73 4.57
N ILE A 115 0.60 4.58 4.92
CA ILE A 115 -0.59 4.45 5.76
C ILE A 115 -0.11 3.84 7.07
N ALA A 116 -0.13 4.65 8.13
CA ALA A 116 0.27 4.24 9.47
C ALA A 116 -0.83 4.60 10.47
N PRO A 117 -1.32 3.64 11.26
CA PRO A 117 -2.27 3.91 12.34
C PRO A 117 -1.68 4.93 13.34
N PRO A 118 -2.47 5.92 13.82
CA PRO A 118 -2.12 6.66 15.03
C PRO A 118 -2.03 5.65 16.18
N GLN A 119 -1.15 5.93 17.14
CA GLN A 119 -0.65 5.02 18.18
C GLN A 119 -1.68 4.02 18.75
N SER A 120 -1.18 2.84 19.15
CA SER A 120 -1.91 1.73 19.81
C SER A 120 -3.21 1.29 19.12
N ARG A 121 -3.07 0.40 18.13
CA ARG A 121 -4.17 -0.31 17.48
C ARG A 121 -3.73 -1.73 17.24
N ASP A 122 -4.42 -2.69 17.80
CA ASP A 122 -4.18 -4.11 17.62
C ASP A 122 -4.72 -4.58 16.27
N GLN A 123 -4.35 -3.94 15.16
CA GLN A 123 -4.85 -4.28 13.82
C GLN A 123 -3.77 -4.76 12.87
N GLU A 124 -4.09 -5.79 12.09
CA GLU A 124 -3.24 -6.36 11.05
C GLU A 124 -3.88 -6.18 9.66
N VAL A 125 -3.04 -6.09 8.62
CA VAL A 125 -3.52 -6.05 7.24
C VAL A 125 -3.77 -7.47 6.76
N ILE A 126 -5.02 -7.77 6.41
CA ILE A 126 -5.41 -9.10 5.92
C ILE A 126 -5.46 -9.10 4.39
N HIS A 127 -6.09 -8.08 3.81
CA HIS A 127 -6.38 -8.00 2.39
C HIS A 127 -6.01 -6.64 1.80
N LEU A 128 -5.67 -6.66 0.52
CA LEU A 128 -5.41 -5.46 -0.27
C LEU A 128 -6.17 -5.54 -1.58
N ALA A 129 -6.52 -4.38 -2.14
CA ALA A 129 -6.88 -4.25 -3.52
C ALA A 129 -6.06 -3.14 -4.17
N LEU A 130 -5.43 -3.40 -5.31
CA LEU A 130 -4.55 -2.46 -5.99
C LEU A 130 -5.02 -2.21 -7.42
N LYS A 131 -4.92 -0.96 -7.86
CA LYS A 131 -5.21 -0.53 -9.22
C LYS A 131 -4.15 0.45 -9.69
N GLY A 132 -3.45 0.10 -10.74
CA GLY A 132 -2.71 1.04 -11.57
C GLY A 132 -3.44 1.22 -12.89
N LYS A 133 -2.90 0.64 -13.95
CA LYS A 133 -3.53 0.51 -15.26
C LYS A 133 -4.45 -0.72 -15.35
N GLY A 134 -5.75 -0.56 -15.12
CA GLY A 134 -6.71 -1.63 -15.37
C GLY A 134 -7.81 -1.69 -14.32
N SER A 135 -8.21 -2.91 -13.95
CA SER A 135 -9.21 -3.16 -12.89
C SER A 135 -8.57 -3.15 -11.51
N LEU A 136 -9.36 -2.80 -10.49
CA LEU A 136 -8.97 -2.98 -9.09
C LEU A 136 -8.89 -4.49 -8.78
N ARG A 137 -7.71 -4.99 -8.38
CA ARG A 137 -7.45 -6.42 -8.20
C ARG A 137 -7.15 -6.77 -6.76
N TYR A 138 -7.66 -7.90 -6.30
CA TYR A 138 -7.48 -8.42 -4.95
C TYR A 138 -6.09 -9.02 -4.75
N HIS A 139 -5.49 -8.78 -3.59
CA HIS A 139 -4.21 -9.35 -3.17
C HIS A 139 -4.22 -9.73 -1.68
N ILE A 140 -3.47 -10.78 -1.36
CA ILE A 140 -3.07 -11.13 0.01
C ILE A 140 -1.59 -10.75 0.13
N PRO A 141 -1.16 -10.02 1.18
CA PRO A 141 0.26 -9.72 1.38
C PRO A 141 1.08 -11.01 1.53
N TYR A 142 1.97 -11.29 0.56
CA TYR A 142 2.88 -12.44 0.63
C TYR A 142 4.02 -12.17 1.61
N THR A 143 4.13 -12.98 2.67
CA THR A 143 5.27 -12.95 3.58
C THR A 143 6.54 -13.39 2.86
N VAL A 144 7.48 -12.46 2.71
CA VAL A 144 8.69 -12.70 1.93
C VAL A 144 9.58 -13.74 2.61
N SER A 145 9.86 -14.82 1.89
CA SER A 145 10.79 -15.87 2.31
C SER A 145 12.21 -15.66 1.77
N PHE A 146 13.13 -16.56 2.11
CA PHE A 146 14.52 -16.53 1.63
C PHE A 146 14.65 -16.65 0.10
N SER A 147 13.70 -17.31 -0.56
CA SER A 147 13.57 -17.36 -2.02
C SER A 147 12.34 -16.55 -2.43
N PRO A 148 12.45 -15.22 -2.55
CA PRO A 148 11.31 -14.36 -2.82
C PRO A 148 10.71 -14.66 -4.19
N ARG A 149 9.37 -14.67 -4.25
CA ARG A 149 8.62 -14.53 -5.50
C ARG A 149 8.14 -13.08 -5.62
N PRO A 150 8.29 -12.42 -6.78
CA PRO A 150 7.71 -11.11 -7.00
C PRO A 150 6.17 -11.12 -6.85
N ALA A 151 5.63 -10.20 -6.06
CA ALA A 151 4.19 -10.01 -5.86
C ALA A 151 3.86 -8.52 -5.72
N ALA A 152 2.65 -8.12 -6.11
CA ALA A 152 2.19 -6.74 -5.97
C ALA A 152 1.87 -6.35 -4.52
N ALA A 153 1.61 -7.32 -3.66
CA ALA A 153 1.48 -7.14 -2.23
C ALA A 153 2.44 -8.08 -1.50
N VAL A 154 3.37 -7.52 -0.73
CA VAL A 154 4.32 -8.28 0.07
C VAL A 154 4.32 -7.81 1.51
N SER A 155 4.76 -8.67 2.42
CA SER A 155 4.93 -8.32 3.82
C SER A 155 6.33 -8.63 4.32
N TYR A 156 6.82 -7.75 5.20
CA TYR A 156 8.10 -7.83 5.90
C TYR A 156 7.88 -7.45 7.37
N PRO A 157 8.73 -7.89 8.30
CA PRO A 157 8.75 -7.31 9.65
C PRO A 157 8.96 -5.79 9.58
N LEU A 158 8.17 -5.01 10.33
CA LEU A 158 8.24 -3.55 10.31
C LEU A 158 9.62 -3.04 10.73
N HIS A 159 10.23 -3.66 11.74
CA HIS A 159 11.57 -3.30 12.21
C HIS A 159 12.62 -3.47 11.10
N PHE A 160 12.48 -4.48 10.25
CA PHE A 160 13.36 -4.74 9.11
C PHE A 160 13.25 -3.61 8.08
N LEU A 161 12.02 -3.24 7.71
CA LEU A 161 11.78 -2.16 6.73
C LEU A 161 12.34 -0.82 7.23
N ARG A 162 12.14 -0.50 8.52
CA ARG A 162 12.69 0.72 9.12
C ARG A 162 14.21 0.74 9.11
N PHE A 163 14.84 -0.33 9.60
CA PHE A 163 16.29 -0.42 9.69
C PHE A 163 16.99 -0.31 8.33
N TYR A 164 16.49 -1.01 7.31
CA TYR A 164 17.09 -0.96 5.97
C TYR A 164 16.63 0.25 5.15
N GLY A 165 15.44 0.79 5.44
CA GLY A 165 14.94 2.03 4.84
C GLY A 165 15.85 3.21 5.17
N GLU A 166 16.22 3.36 6.45
CA GLU A 166 17.17 4.39 6.91
C GLU A 166 18.57 4.24 6.31
N LYS A 167 18.98 3.02 5.96
CA LYS A 167 20.27 2.75 5.31
C LYS A 167 20.29 3.06 3.80
N GLY A 168 19.14 3.39 3.21
CA GLY A 168 19.04 3.82 1.82
C GLY A 168 19.21 2.71 0.76
N ASN A 169 19.22 1.43 1.13
CA ASN A 169 19.46 0.32 0.19
C ASN A 169 18.42 -0.82 0.26
N LEU A 170 17.27 -0.54 0.89
CA LEU A 170 16.18 -1.51 1.06
C LEU A 170 15.64 -2.02 -0.29
N TRP A 171 15.50 -1.15 -1.29
CA TRP A 171 15.00 -1.54 -2.60
C TRP A 171 15.94 -2.46 -3.36
N GLU A 172 17.19 -2.05 -3.54
CA GLU A 172 18.19 -2.78 -4.31
C GLU A 172 18.48 -4.13 -3.69
N ARG A 173 18.57 -4.19 -2.36
CA ARG A 173 18.91 -5.43 -1.67
C ARG A 173 17.74 -6.37 -1.50
N TYR A 174 16.52 -5.86 -1.32
CA TYR A 174 15.39 -6.70 -0.90
C TYR A 174 14.18 -6.52 -1.81
N LEU A 175 13.58 -5.32 -1.84
CA LEU A 175 12.27 -5.14 -2.47
C LEU A 175 12.27 -5.41 -3.97
N SER A 176 13.36 -5.10 -4.68
CA SER A 176 13.46 -5.36 -6.14
C SER A 176 13.30 -6.82 -6.54
N ARG A 177 13.50 -7.76 -5.60
CA ARG A 177 13.37 -9.22 -5.83
C ARG A 177 12.01 -9.78 -5.43
N SER A 178 11.29 -9.09 -4.55
CA SER A 178 10.02 -9.55 -3.97
C SER A 178 8.82 -8.73 -4.42
N THR A 179 9.01 -7.48 -4.83
CA THR A 179 7.94 -6.53 -5.08
C THR A 179 7.77 -6.32 -6.58
N ALA A 180 6.64 -6.78 -7.11
CA ALA A 180 6.27 -6.56 -8.49
C ALA A 180 5.40 -5.30 -8.60
N LEU A 181 5.88 -4.28 -9.30
CA LEU A 181 5.11 -3.07 -9.61
C LEU A 181 4.13 -3.34 -10.78
N LEU A 182 3.25 -4.32 -10.60
CA LEU A 182 2.25 -4.67 -11.60
C LEU A 182 1.38 -3.45 -11.91
N GLU A 183 1.29 -3.11 -13.19
CA GLU A 183 0.56 -1.93 -13.66
C GLU A 183 1.01 -0.59 -13.02
N GLY A 184 2.21 -0.55 -12.43
CA GLY A 184 2.81 0.65 -11.83
C GLY A 184 2.54 0.87 -10.34
N ILE A 185 1.93 -0.08 -9.63
CA ILE A 185 1.66 0.03 -8.18
C ILE A 185 1.97 -1.26 -7.43
N ALA A 186 2.45 -1.12 -6.21
CA ALA A 186 2.61 -2.22 -5.26
C ALA A 186 2.35 -1.74 -3.82
N ALA A 187 2.07 -2.68 -2.93
CA ALA A 187 1.99 -2.46 -1.50
C ALA A 187 3.04 -3.32 -0.76
N VAL A 188 3.80 -2.68 0.11
CA VAL A 188 4.69 -3.35 1.06
C VAL A 188 4.08 -3.16 2.44
N VAL A 189 3.73 -4.25 3.11
CA VAL A 189 3.17 -4.25 4.46
C VAL A 189 4.30 -4.48 5.46
N GLY A 190 4.49 -3.52 6.36
CA GLY A 190 5.34 -3.66 7.53
C GLY A 190 4.55 -4.26 8.68
N VAL A 191 4.75 -5.56 8.93
CA VAL A 191 4.07 -6.31 9.99
C VAL A 191 4.67 -5.92 11.33
N ASN A 192 3.83 -5.41 12.22
CA ASN A 192 4.26 -5.08 13.58
C ASN A 192 4.24 -6.35 14.44
N GLU A 193 5.40 -6.72 14.99
CA GLU A 193 5.52 -7.90 15.85
C GLU A 193 4.95 -7.65 17.25
N ASN A 194 4.84 -6.38 17.67
CA ASN A 194 4.17 -6.05 18.91
C ASN A 194 2.65 -6.02 18.68
N PRO A 195 1.88 -6.91 19.33
CA PRO A 195 0.47 -7.08 19.03
C PRO A 195 -0.40 -5.86 19.37
N SER A 196 0.09 -4.98 20.24
CA SER A 196 -0.61 -3.75 20.62
C SER A 196 -0.52 -2.64 19.55
N PHE A 197 0.28 -2.83 18.51
CA PHE A 197 0.50 -1.85 17.45
C PHE A 197 0.15 -2.40 16.08
N GLY A 198 -0.33 -1.48 15.24
CA GLY A 198 -0.85 -1.83 13.94
C GLY A 198 0.24 -1.94 12.91
N ASP A 199 -0.06 -2.68 11.85
CA ASP A 199 0.79 -2.77 10.67
C ASP A 199 0.89 -1.43 9.96
N TRP A 200 1.96 -1.23 9.19
CA TRP A 200 2.15 -0.08 8.31
C TRP A 200 2.03 -0.54 6.87
N VAL A 201 1.47 0.29 5.99
CA VAL A 201 1.39 0.00 4.56
C VAL A 201 2.13 1.08 3.78
N TYR A 202 3.09 0.64 2.97
CA TYR A 202 3.84 1.48 2.05
C TYR A 202 3.31 1.24 0.64
N ILE A 203 2.60 2.20 0.07
CA ILE A 203 2.13 2.16 -1.31
C ILE A 203 3.23 2.73 -2.20
N VAL A 204 3.83 1.86 -3.02
CA VAL A 204 4.89 2.21 -3.96
C VAL A 204 4.27 2.40 -5.35
N VAL A 205 4.50 3.57 -5.95
CA VAL A 205 3.97 3.93 -7.26
C VAL A 205 5.12 4.22 -8.21
N GLU A 206 5.17 3.54 -9.35
CA GLU A 206 6.04 3.87 -10.48
C GLU A 206 5.29 4.76 -11.46
N HIS A 207 5.90 5.89 -11.80
CA HIS A 207 5.30 6.94 -12.60
C HIS A 207 5.25 6.55 -14.09
N PRO A 208 4.05 6.28 -14.67
CA PRO A 208 3.93 5.98 -16.08
C PRO A 208 4.10 7.25 -16.93
N PRO A 209 4.21 7.14 -18.27
CA PRO A 209 4.43 8.29 -19.15
C PRO A 209 3.37 9.40 -19.13
N GLY A 210 2.18 9.17 -18.57
CA GLY A 210 1.08 10.12 -18.58
C GLY A 210 0.24 10.05 -17.32
N PRO A 211 -0.69 11.02 -17.14
CA PRO A 211 -1.49 11.13 -15.93
C PRO A 211 -2.22 9.83 -15.63
N THR A 212 -2.15 9.39 -14.36
CA THR A 212 -2.73 8.12 -13.94
C THR A 212 -3.32 8.26 -12.54
N THR A 213 -4.54 7.72 -12.36
CA THR A 213 -5.16 7.56 -11.04
C THR A 213 -4.95 6.14 -10.55
N PHE A 214 -4.11 6.01 -9.54
CA PHE A 214 -3.91 4.79 -8.79
C PHE A 214 -4.97 4.66 -7.69
N LYS A 215 -5.35 3.43 -7.37
CA LYS A 215 -6.23 3.15 -6.21
C LYS A 215 -5.66 2.04 -5.35
N ALA A 216 -5.79 2.19 -4.04
CA ALA A 216 -5.49 1.15 -3.08
C ALA A 216 -6.62 1.03 -2.04
N VAL A 217 -7.08 -0.19 -1.79
CA VAL A 217 -8.02 -0.48 -0.70
C VAL A 217 -7.33 -1.41 0.28
N VAL A 218 -7.38 -1.10 1.57
CA VAL A 218 -6.75 -1.89 2.63
C VAL A 218 -7.82 -2.47 3.55
N GLY A 219 -7.84 -3.79 3.70
CA GLY A 219 -8.69 -4.52 4.66
C GLY A 219 -7.91 -4.77 5.95
N TRP A 220 -8.41 -4.18 7.04
CA TRP A 220 -7.81 -4.25 8.37
C TRP A 220 -8.67 -5.10 9.30
N ASP A 221 -8.06 -6.05 10.00
CA ASP A 221 -8.74 -6.82 11.03
C ASP A 221 -8.06 -6.64 12.38
N ARG A 222 -8.76 -7.02 13.45
CA ARG A 222 -8.15 -7.16 14.77
C ARG A 222 -7.09 -8.26 14.70
N ARG A 223 -5.92 -7.99 15.28
CA ARG A 223 -4.79 -8.88 15.30
C ARG A 223 -5.14 -10.10 16.13
N ARG A 224 -5.04 -11.28 15.52
CA ARG A 224 -5.39 -12.56 16.15
C ARG A 224 -4.57 -12.87 17.41
N SER A 225 -3.34 -12.36 17.51
CA SER A 225 -2.50 -12.55 18.69
C SER A 225 -2.86 -11.64 19.86
N ALA A 226 -3.62 -10.56 19.66
CA ALA A 226 -4.09 -9.69 20.74
C ALA A 226 -5.14 -10.36 21.64
N ASP A 227 -5.86 -11.36 21.13
CA ASP A 227 -6.81 -12.14 21.93
C ASP A 227 -6.11 -13.14 22.88
N ARG A 228 -4.87 -13.58 22.55
CA ARG A 228 -4.11 -14.51 23.40
C ARG A 228 -3.56 -13.87 24.66
N SER A 229 -3.19 -12.58 24.63
CA SER A 229 -2.71 -11.89 25.84
C SER A 229 -3.79 -11.70 26.91
N ASN A 230 -5.07 -11.82 26.55
CA ASN A 230 -6.19 -11.73 27.49
C ASN A 230 -6.53 -13.06 28.18
N LEU A 231 -5.95 -14.18 27.74
CA LEU A 231 -6.17 -15.51 28.34
C LEU A 231 -5.10 -15.87 29.38
N GLU A 232 -4.00 -15.11 29.46
CA GLU A 232 -2.95 -15.27 30.47
C GLU A 232 -3.12 -14.22 31.59
N GLY A 233 -4.30 -14.20 32.23
CA GLY A 233 -4.42 -13.59 33.56
C GLY A 233 -3.69 -14.44 34.59
N PRO A 234 -3.13 -13.87 35.67
CA PRO A 234 -2.43 -14.66 36.68
C PRO A 234 -3.43 -15.63 37.30
N GLY A 235 -3.26 -16.92 37.04
CA GLY A 235 -3.98 -17.96 37.75
C GLY A 235 -3.74 -17.75 39.24
N GLU A 236 -4.83 -17.48 39.97
CA GLU A 236 -4.88 -17.60 41.42
C GLU A 236 -4.26 -18.95 41.79
N ARG A 237 -3.14 -18.87 42.52
CA ARG A 237 -2.63 -20.01 43.26
C ARG A 237 -3.41 -20.02 44.56
N ASP A 238 -4.32 -20.98 44.68
CA ASP A 238 -4.84 -21.42 45.98
C ASP A 238 -3.71 -21.94 46.87
#